data_AF-A0A414T9H7-F1
#
_entry.id   AF-A0A414T9H7-F1
#
_cell.length_a   1.000
_cell.length_b   1.000
_cell.length_c   1.000
_cell.angle_alpha   90.00
_cell.angle_beta   90.00
_cell.angle_gamma   90.00
#
_symmetry.space_group_name_H-M   'P 1'
#
loop_
_entity.id
_entity.type
_entity.pdbx_description
1 polymer ?
#
loop_
_entity_poly.entity_id
_entity_poly.type
_entity_poly.pdbx_seq_one_letter_code
_entity_poly.pdbx_strand_id
1 'polypeptide(L)'
;MFADGSHIIYVNGNYKGNDAIGQLISDFHQTNPENMHYDALAQGVKHFKEVEGGHEKISEIVEKYGDERAMKAKIVSTQNLMKNMKLTLEQALNVLEIQGDEWAVITKQLQK
;
A
#
# COMPACT_ATOMS: atom_id res chain seq x y z
N MET A 1 26.59 -4.91 1.16
CA MET A 1 26.26 -4.24 -0.10
C MET A 1 25.17 -5.07 -0.75
N PHE A 2 24.01 -4.48 -1.03
CA PHE A 2 22.93 -5.18 -1.73
C PHE A 2 23.30 -5.34 -3.21
N ALA A 3 22.71 -6.32 -3.89
CA ALA A 3 23.00 -6.62 -5.29
C ALA A 3 22.65 -5.46 -6.26
N ASP A 4 21.98 -4.42 -5.77
CA ASP A 4 21.64 -3.18 -6.47
C ASP A 4 22.63 -2.04 -6.23
N GLY A 5 23.72 -2.28 -5.50
CA GLY A 5 24.73 -1.27 -5.15
C GLY A 5 24.34 -0.39 -3.96
N SER A 6 23.20 -0.62 -3.31
CA SER A 6 22.80 0.13 -2.14
C SER A 6 23.61 -0.26 -0.89
N HIS A 7 23.86 0.76 -0.07
CA HIS A 7 24.50 0.64 1.24
C HIS A 7 23.50 1.13 2.29
N ILE A 8 23.05 0.23 3.16
CA ILE A 8 22.13 0.58 4.25
C ILE A 8 22.95 0.85 5.51
N ILE A 9 22.71 2.02 6.10
CA ILE A 9 23.28 2.41 7.38
C ILE A 9 22.15 2.41 8.42
N TYR A 10 22.38 1.73 9.54
CA TYR A 10 21.46 1.75 10.68
C TYR A 10 21.87 2.87 11.63
N VAL A 11 20.91 3.73 11.96
CA VAL A 11 21.10 4.86 12.87
C VAL A 11 20.07 4.83 13.99
N ASN A 12 20.41 5.38 15.14
CA ASN A 12 19.48 5.53 16.26
C ASN A 12 18.50 6.69 15.97
N GLY A 13 17.26 6.37 15.66
CA GLY A 13 16.20 7.36 15.41
C GLY A 13 15.85 8.25 16.60
N ASN A 14 16.24 7.89 17.83
CA ASN A 14 15.99 8.72 19.01
C ASN A 14 17.16 9.65 19.37
N TYR A 15 18.22 9.69 18.55
CA TYR A 15 19.36 10.55 18.80
C TYR A 15 18.98 12.04 18.67
N LYS A 16 19.36 12.85 19.66
CA LYS A 16 19.05 14.29 19.75
C LYS A 16 20.31 15.15 19.91
N GLY A 17 21.43 14.74 19.32
CA GLY A 17 22.66 15.52 19.34
C GLY A 17 22.51 16.85 18.61
N ASN A 18 23.44 17.77 18.85
CA ASN A 18 23.53 19.04 18.12
C ASN A 18 24.60 18.99 17.01
N ASP A 19 24.85 17.80 16.48
CA ASP A 19 25.77 17.55 15.38
C ASP A 19 25.00 17.28 14.08
N ALA A 20 25.73 17.05 12.99
CA ALA A 20 25.14 16.81 11.67
C ALA A 20 24.18 15.60 11.65
N ILE A 21 24.45 14.56 12.45
CA ILE A 21 23.59 13.38 12.57
C ILE A 21 22.33 13.74 13.36
N GLY A 22 22.45 14.51 14.43
CA GLY A 22 21.30 15.01 15.18
C GLY A 22 20.36 15.89 14.36
N GLN A 23 20.92 16.77 13.52
CA GLN A 23 20.15 17.55 12.55
C GLN A 23 19.47 16.66 11.51
N LEU A 24 20.18 15.63 11.01
CA LEU A 24 19.62 14.69 10.04
C LEU A 24 18.43 13.90 10.62
N ILE A 25 18.57 13.39 11.85
CA ILE A 25 17.49 12.70 12.55
C ILE A 25 16.33 13.66 12.85
N SER A 26 16.61 14.91 13.22
CA SER A 26 15.59 15.95 13.42
C SER A 26 14.78 16.19 12.14
N ASP A 27 15.45 16.31 11.00
CA ASP A 27 14.82 16.49 9.69
C ASP A 27 13.92 15.31 9.32
N PHE A 28 14.33 14.07 9.59
CA PHE A 28 13.47 12.90 9.34
C PHE A 28 12.18 12.88 10.16
N HIS A 29 12.12 13.58 11.30
CA HIS A 29 10.90 13.75 12.10
C HIS A 29 10.10 15.00 11.72
N GLN A 30 10.66 15.90 10.90
CA GLN A 30 10.03 17.17 10.55
C GLN A 30 8.92 16.97 9.52
N THR A 31 7.76 17.58 9.78
CA THR A 31 6.62 17.48 8.87
C THR A 31 6.55 18.63 7.88
N ASN A 32 7.06 19.81 8.25
CA ASN A 32 7.07 21.03 7.44
C ASN A 32 8.44 21.20 6.75
N PRO A 33 8.52 21.18 5.40
CA PRO A 33 9.75 21.38 4.65
C PRO A 33 10.52 22.65 5.04
N GLU A 34 9.82 23.74 5.35
CA GLU A 34 10.42 25.04 5.70
C GLU A 34 11.18 25.02 7.04
N ASN A 35 10.93 24.00 7.86
CA ASN A 35 11.58 23.82 9.17
C ASN A 35 12.71 22.77 9.14
N MET A 36 13.12 22.31 7.95
CA MET A 36 14.19 21.32 7.76
C MET A 36 15.54 22.02 7.58
N HIS A 37 16.61 21.37 8.04
CA HIS A 37 17.98 21.88 7.91
C HIS A 37 18.60 21.57 6.53
N TYR A 38 18.34 20.38 5.99
CA TYR A 38 18.91 19.93 4.73
C TYR A 38 17.93 20.13 3.56
N ASP A 39 18.29 21.03 2.65
CA ASP A 39 17.49 21.38 1.47
C ASP A 39 17.11 20.17 0.61
N ALA A 40 18.00 19.17 0.48
CA ALA A 40 17.72 17.96 -0.29
C ALA A 40 16.55 17.15 0.30
N LEU A 41 16.44 17.11 1.63
CA LEU A 41 15.32 16.47 2.32
C LEU A 41 14.07 17.34 2.26
N ALA A 42 14.22 18.66 2.43
CA ALA A 42 13.11 19.61 2.28
C ALA A 42 12.45 19.51 0.90
N GLN A 43 13.25 19.46 -0.18
CA GLN A 43 12.77 19.26 -1.55
C GLN A 43 12.07 17.92 -1.74
N GLY A 44 12.60 16.84 -1.14
CA GLY A 44 11.95 15.53 -1.15
C GLY A 44 10.59 15.54 -0.45
N VAL A 45 10.51 16.07 0.78
CA VAL A 45 9.26 16.17 1.55
C VAL A 45 8.26 17.06 0.83
N LYS A 46 8.70 18.19 0.28
CA LYS A 46 7.89 19.09 -0.57
C LYS A 46 7.35 18.38 -1.81
N HIS A 47 8.17 17.58 -2.47
CA HIS A 47 7.74 16.78 -3.64
C HIS A 47 6.64 15.77 -3.28
N PHE A 48 6.71 15.13 -2.11
CA PHE A 48 5.71 14.15 -1.69
C PHE A 48 4.47 14.77 -1.03
N LYS A 49 4.60 15.93 -0.37
CA LYS A 49 3.52 16.56 0.42
C LYS A 49 2.84 17.76 -0.22
N GLU A 50 3.57 18.57 -0.99
CA GLU A 50 3.07 19.85 -1.53
C GLU A 50 2.82 19.82 -3.04
N VAL A 51 3.39 18.85 -3.78
CA VAL A 51 3.04 18.67 -5.19
C VAL A 51 1.68 17.97 -5.24
N GLU A 52 0.67 18.69 -5.76
CA GLU A 52 -0.66 18.14 -6.06
C GLU A 52 -0.51 16.76 -6.74
N GLY A 53 -1.07 15.72 -6.10
CA GLY A 53 -1.07 14.35 -6.62
C GLY A 53 -0.09 13.37 -5.95
N GLY A 54 0.87 13.80 -5.13
CA GLY A 54 1.77 12.87 -4.41
C GLY A 54 1.03 12.00 -3.39
N HIS A 55 0.19 12.64 -2.57
CA HIS A 55 -0.68 11.96 -1.61
C HIS A 55 -1.84 11.22 -2.29
N GLU A 56 -2.50 11.83 -3.26
CA GLU A 56 -3.65 11.23 -3.95
C GLU A 56 -3.26 9.98 -4.71
N LYS A 57 -2.12 10.00 -5.43
CA LYS A 57 -1.65 8.85 -6.20
C LYS A 57 -1.24 7.67 -5.32
N ILE A 58 -0.62 7.93 -4.16
CA ILE A 58 -0.31 6.85 -3.21
C ILE A 58 -1.60 6.31 -2.57
N SER A 59 -2.52 7.18 -2.15
CA SER A 59 -3.81 6.76 -1.59
C SER A 59 -4.60 5.91 -2.58
N GLU A 60 -4.70 6.35 -3.84
CA GLU A 60 -5.39 5.64 -4.91
C GLU A 60 -4.75 4.27 -5.21
N ILE A 61 -3.42 4.18 -5.21
CA ILE A 61 -2.71 2.90 -5.40
C ILE A 61 -2.98 1.95 -4.23
N VAL A 62 -2.96 2.45 -2.99
CA VAL A 62 -3.20 1.63 -1.80
C VAL A 62 -4.65 1.15 -1.75
N GLU A 63 -5.62 2.02 -2.06
CA GLU A 63 -7.05 1.66 -2.15
C GLU A 63 -7.28 0.62 -3.24
N LYS A 64 -6.80 0.85 -4.47
CA LYS A 64 -6.89 -0.12 -5.56
C LYS A 64 -6.28 -1.47 -5.19
N TYR A 65 -5.14 -1.46 -4.52
CA TYR A 65 -4.49 -2.69 -4.05
C TYR A 65 -5.32 -3.43 -3.00
N GLY A 66 -5.96 -2.69 -2.08
CA GLY A 66 -6.90 -3.22 -1.10
C GLY A 66 -8.10 -3.89 -1.77
N ASP A 67 -8.74 -3.20 -2.72
CA ASP A 67 -9.89 -3.69 -3.46
C ASP A 67 -9.55 -4.94 -4.29
N GLU A 68 -8.40 -4.93 -4.98
CA GLU A 68 -7.93 -6.11 -5.73
C GLU A 68 -7.69 -7.32 -4.82
N ARG A 69 -7.13 -7.11 -3.62
CA ARG A 69 -6.90 -8.19 -2.66
C ARG A 69 -8.22 -8.75 -2.12
N ALA A 70 -9.15 -7.87 -1.75
CA ALA A 70 -10.47 -8.27 -1.29
C ALA A 70 -11.19 -9.10 -2.37
N MET A 71 -11.12 -8.65 -3.63
CA MET A 71 -11.75 -9.36 -4.74
C MET A 71 -11.10 -10.73 -5.02
N LYS A 72 -9.76 -10.81 -4.99
CA LYS A 72 -9.04 -12.09 -5.12
C LYS A 72 -9.41 -13.05 -3.99
N ALA A 73 -9.55 -12.57 -2.75
CA ALA A 73 -9.96 -13.39 -1.63
C ALA A 73 -11.39 -13.95 -1.81
N LYS A 74 -12.33 -13.13 -2.32
CA LYS A 74 -13.69 -13.59 -2.66
C LYS A 74 -13.66 -14.67 -3.74
N ILE A 75 -12.91 -14.48 -4.82
CA ILE A 75 -12.75 -15.48 -5.90
C ILE A 75 -12.22 -16.82 -5.36
N VAL A 76 -11.15 -16.78 -4.56
CA VAL A 76 -10.54 -18.00 -3.96
C VAL A 76 -11.53 -18.68 -3.02
N SER A 77 -12.28 -17.90 -2.23
CA SER A 77 -13.30 -18.44 -1.34
C SER A 77 -14.42 -19.14 -2.12
N THR A 78 -14.94 -18.51 -3.17
CA THR A 78 -15.94 -19.10 -4.07
C THR A 78 -15.43 -20.40 -4.68
N GLN A 79 -14.19 -20.43 -5.19
CA GLN A 79 -13.57 -21.65 -5.73
C GLN A 79 -13.46 -22.77 -4.69
N ASN A 80 -13.07 -22.44 -3.46
CA ASN A 80 -12.94 -23.41 -2.38
C ASN A 80 -14.29 -23.99 -1.97
N LEU A 81 -15.34 -23.17 -1.91
CA LEU A 81 -16.71 -23.65 -1.64
C LEU A 81 -17.21 -24.56 -2.77
N MET A 82 -16.98 -24.19 -4.03
CA MET A 82 -17.33 -25.03 -5.18
C MET A 82 -16.58 -26.36 -5.14
N LYS A 83 -15.29 -26.37 -4.84
CA LYS A 83 -14.45 -27.58 -4.85
C LYS A 83 -14.72 -28.49 -3.65
N ASN A 84 -14.71 -27.94 -2.45
CA ASN A 84 -14.73 -28.73 -1.22
C ASN A 84 -16.15 -29.12 -0.80
N MET A 85 -17.13 -28.25 -1.06
CA MET A 85 -18.52 -28.49 -0.71
C MET A 85 -19.38 -28.88 -1.92
N LYS A 86 -18.78 -28.99 -3.12
CA LYS A 86 -19.45 -29.36 -4.38
C LYS A 86 -20.62 -28.43 -4.73
N LEU A 87 -20.55 -27.17 -4.28
CA LEU A 87 -21.57 -26.18 -4.60
C LEU A 87 -21.45 -25.71 -6.05
N THR A 88 -22.58 -25.30 -6.63
CA THR A 88 -22.56 -24.54 -7.89
C THR A 88 -21.97 -23.14 -7.64
N LEU A 89 -21.52 -22.48 -8.71
CA LEU A 89 -21.03 -21.10 -8.63
C LEU A 89 -22.04 -20.16 -7.96
N GLU A 90 -23.30 -20.25 -8.36
CA GLU A 90 -24.39 -19.45 -7.80
C GLU A 90 -24.63 -19.73 -6.31
N GLN A 91 -24.59 -21.00 -5.90
CA GLN A 91 -24.70 -21.37 -4.48
C GLN A 91 -23.53 -20.83 -3.66
N ALA A 92 -22.31 -20.93 -4.16
CA ALA A 92 -21.12 -20.43 -3.47
C ALA A 92 -21.14 -18.90 -3.33
N LEU A 93 -21.59 -18.17 -4.35
CA LEU A 93 -21.73 -16.72 -4.30
C LEU A 93 -22.83 -16.28 -3.32
N ASN A 94 -23.97 -16.99 -3.30
CA ASN A 94 -25.04 -16.74 -2.34
C ASN A 94 -24.60 -17.01 -0.89
N VAL A 95 -23.82 -18.07 -0.63
CA VAL A 95 -23.26 -18.35 0.71
C VAL A 95 -22.34 -17.23 1.19
N LEU A 96 -21.62 -16.59 0.27
CA LEU A 96 -20.73 -15.48 0.58
C LEU A 96 -21.46 -14.11 0.55
N GLU A 97 -22.78 -14.11 0.36
CA GLU A 97 -23.62 -12.91 0.23
C GLU A 97 -23.09 -11.90 -0.82
N ILE A 98 -22.41 -12.41 -1.84
CA ILE A 98 -21.87 -11.59 -2.93
C ILE A 98 -23.04 -11.18 -3.83
N GLN A 99 -23.09 -9.91 -4.24
CA GLN A 99 -24.17 -9.36 -5.08
C GLN A 99 -23.62 -8.29 -6.04
N GLY A 100 -24.45 -7.87 -7.01
CA GLY A 100 -24.14 -6.74 -7.89
C GLY A 100 -22.94 -6.97 -8.81
N ASP A 101 -22.12 -5.94 -9.00
CA ASP A 101 -20.99 -5.97 -9.95
C ASP A 101 -19.94 -7.03 -9.58
N GLU A 102 -19.74 -7.28 -8.29
CA GLU A 102 -18.82 -8.31 -7.81
C GLU A 102 -19.24 -9.71 -8.29
N TRP A 103 -20.55 -10.00 -8.32
CA TRP A 103 -21.09 -11.25 -8.85
C TRP A 103 -20.68 -11.45 -10.31
N ALA A 104 -20.87 -10.42 -11.14
CA ALA A 104 -20.56 -10.49 -12.57
C ALA A 104 -19.06 -10.68 -12.81
N VAL A 105 -18.21 -9.97 -12.05
CA VAL A 105 -16.75 -10.08 -12.18
C VAL A 105 -16.25 -11.48 -11.77
N ILE A 106 -16.72 -12.01 -10.63
CA ILE A 106 -16.31 -13.36 -10.18
C ILE A 106 -16.82 -14.43 -11.15
N THR A 107 -18.06 -14.30 -11.62
CA THR A 107 -18.63 -15.22 -12.61
C THR A 107 -17.79 -15.27 -13.88
N LYS A 108 -17.42 -14.10 -14.42
CA LYS A 108 -16.56 -14.01 -15.61
C LYS A 108 -15.16 -14.58 -15.39
N GLN A 109 -14.60 -14.43 -14.19
CA GLN A 109 -13.28 -14.97 -13.85
C GLN A 109 -13.29 -16.49 -13.68
N LEU A 110 -14.37 -17.06 -13.15
CA LEU A 110 -14.47 -18.49 -12.86
C LEU A 110 -15.09 -19.34 -13.98
N GLN A 111 -15.70 -18.70 -14.97
CA GLN A 111 -16.22 -19.36 -16.18
C GLN A 111 -15.24 -19.31 -17.37
N LYS A 112 -14.02 -18.81 -17.16
CA LYS A 112 -12.90 -18.93 -18.11
C LYS A 112 -12.29 -20.31 -18.06
#